data_AF-A0A7G9LDR7-F1
#
_entry.id   AF-A0A7G9LDR7-F1
#
_cell.length_a   1.000
_cell.length_b   1.000
_cell.length_c   1.000
_cell.angle_alpha   90.00
_cell.angle_beta   90.00
_cell.angle_gamma   90.00
#
_symmetry.space_group_name_H-M   'P 1'
#
loop_
_entity.id
_entity.type
_entity.pdbx_description
1 polymer ?
#
loop_
_entity_poly.entity_id
_entity_poly.type
_entity_poly.pdbx_seq_one_letter_code
_entity_poly.pdbx_strand_id
1 'polypeptide(L)' 'MVASDIYTIAKALSKEEFIKLSNMLRSDINKAEIKLKKKNKLPDFTEKDALRYLLNNHIKKNRTNRTNK' A
#
# COMPACT_ATOMS: atom_id res chain seq x y z
N MET A 1 -13.12 -21.68 -4.92
CA MET A 1 -14.37 -21.20 -4.31
C MET A 1 -14.79 -19.95 -5.03
N VAL A 2 -16.00 -19.94 -5.59
CA VAL A 2 -16.59 -18.79 -6.31
C VAL A 2 -17.40 -17.96 -5.31
N ALA A 3 -17.62 -16.67 -5.58
CA ALA A 3 -18.40 -15.78 -4.72
C ALA A 3 -19.80 -16.33 -4.36
N SER A 4 -20.39 -17.14 -5.25
CA SER A 4 -21.65 -17.86 -5.06
C SER A 4 -21.61 -18.87 -3.91
N ASP A 5 -20.49 -19.57 -3.73
CA ASP A 5 -20.34 -20.60 -2.70
C ASP A 5 -20.30 -19.95 -1.31
N ILE A 6 -19.62 -18.81 -1.21
CA ILE A 6 -19.50 -18.02 0.03
C ILE A 6 -20.87 -17.48 0.46
N TYR A 7 -21.67 -16.98 -0.49
CA TYR A 7 -23.03 -16.50 -0.20
C TYR A 7 -23.94 -17.62 0.30
N THR A 8 -23.86 -18.81 -0.32
CA THR A 8 -24.65 -19.98 0.07
C THR A 8 -24.31 -20.43 1.50
N ILE A 9 -23.02 -20.45 1.84
CA ILE A 9 -22.54 -20.78 3.20
C ILE A 9 -23.01 -19.71 4.21
N ALA A 10 -22.87 -18.42 3.88
CA ALA A 10 -23.31 -17.32 4.74
C ALA A 10 -24.82 -17.36 5.03
N LYS A 11 -25.62 -17.78 4.05
CA LYS A 11 -27.07 -17.89 4.17
C LYS A 11 -27.52 -19.11 4.98
N ALA A 12 -26.69 -20.15 5.05
CA ALA A 12 -26.96 -21.36 5.83
C ALA A 12 -26.63 -21.22 7.34
N LEU A 13 -25.90 -20.17 7.73
CA LEU A 13 -25.59 -19.87 9.13
C LEU A 13 -26.80 -19.29 9.87
N SER A 14 -26.91 -19.60 11.16
CA SER A 14 -27.86 -18.93 12.04
C SER A 14 -27.51 -17.44 12.19
N LYS A 15 -28.49 -16.58 12.49
CA LYS A 15 -28.26 -15.12 12.64
C LYS A 15 -27.17 -14.81 13.67
N GLU A 16 -27.12 -15.57 14.76
CA GLU A 16 -26.16 -15.39 15.84
C GLU A 16 -24.74 -15.76 15.40
N GLU A 17 -24.58 -16.89 14.72
CA GLU A 17 -23.27 -17.33 14.21
C GLU A 17 -22.78 -16.43 13.08
N PHE A 18 -23.67 -15.93 12.23
CA PHE A 18 -23.33 -14.94 11.21
C PHE A 18 -22.77 -13.65 11.84
N ILE A 19 -23.43 -13.13 12.88
CA ILE A 19 -22.95 -11.94 13.60
C ILE A 19 -21.58 -12.22 14.23
N LYS A 20 -21.41 -13.38 14.88
CA LYS A 20 -20.15 -13.78 15.50
C LYS A 20 -19.01 -13.88 14.49
N LEU A 21 -19.26 -14.51 13.34
CA LEU A 21 -18.31 -14.61 12.24
C LEU A 21 -17.97 -13.23 11.66
N SER A 22 -18.97 -12.38 11.47
CA SER A 22 -18.77 -11.01 10.96
C SER A 22 -17.88 -10.18 11.89
N ASN A 23 -18.09 -10.31 13.21
CA ASN A 23 -17.31 -9.62 14.22
C ASN A 23 -15.86 -10.13 14.26
N MET A 24 -15.68 -11.45 14.15
CA MET A 24 -14.35 -12.08 14.08
C MET A 24 -13.58 -11.61 12.84
N LEU A 25 -14.19 -11.67 11.65
CA LEU A 25 -13.57 -11.21 10.39
C LEU A 25 -13.21 -9.72 10.42
N ARG A 26 -14.11 -8.87 10.93
CA ARG A 26 -13.84 -7.43 11.10
C ARG A 26 -12.67 -7.19 12.05
N SER A 27 -12.58 -7.95 13.14
CA SER A 27 -11.48 -7.81 14.10
C SER A 27 -10.12 -8.15 13.50
N ASP A 28 -10.06 -9.15 12.62
CA ASP A 28 -8.83 -9.54 11.91
C ASP A 28 -8.42 -8.51 10.84
N ILE A 29 -9.39 -7.95 10.11
CA ILE A 29 -9.14 -6.87 9.13
C ILE A 29 -8.61 -5.62 9.83
N ASN A 30 -9.26 -5.19 10.91
CA ASN A 30 -8.84 -4.00 11.66
C ASN A 30 -7.44 -4.18 12.27
N LYS A 31 -7.07 -5.41 12.65
CA LYS A 31 -5.72 -5.73 13.15
C LYS A 31 -4.65 -5.65 12.06
N ALA A 32 -5.01 -5.86 10.80
CA ALA A 32 -4.12 -5.70 9.65
C ALA A 32 -3.86 -4.22 9.31
N GLU A 33 -4.86 -3.35 9.44
CA GLU A 33 -4.70 -1.90 9.19
C GLU A 33 -3.71 -1.25 10.16
N ILE A 34 -3.60 -1.74 11.39
CA ILE A 34 -2.64 -1.25 12.39
C ILE A 34 -1.17 -1.49 11.95
N LYS A 35 -0.92 -2.41 11.01
CA LYS A 35 0.43 -2.70 10.47
C LYS A 35 0.77 -1.96 9.18
N LEU A 36 -0.10 -1.07 8.69
CA LEU A 36 0.33 -0.06 7.72
C LEU A 36 1.21 0.93 8.48
N LYS A 37 2.51 0.60 8.57
CA LYS A 37 3.56 1.49 9.06
C LYS A 37 3.22 2.90 8.57
N LYS A 38 3.04 3.83 9.52
CA LYS A 38 2.91 5.27 9.26
C LYS A 38 3.60 5.56 7.94
N LYS A 39 2.84 5.92 6.89
CA LYS A 39 3.43 6.32 5.61
C LYS A 39 4.53 7.29 6.00
N ASN A 40 5.80 6.88 5.85
CA ASN A 40 6.92 7.75 6.17
C ASN A 40 6.62 9.01 5.38
N LYS A 41 6.28 10.09 6.08
CA LYS A 41 5.93 11.35 5.44
C LYS A 41 7.16 11.63 4.57
N LEU A 42 6.96 11.68 3.25
CA LEU A 42 8.09 12.00 2.38
C LEU A 42 8.69 13.30 2.92
N PRO A 43 10.02 13.42 2.98
CA PRO A 43 10.64 14.67 3.43
C PRO A 43 10.05 15.82 2.62
N ASP A 44 9.83 16.95 3.27
CA ASP A 44 9.26 18.13 2.62
C ASP A 44 10.20 18.55 1.48
N PHE A 45 9.88 18.12 0.26
CA PHE A 45 10.73 18.29 -0.91
C PHE A 45 10.56 19.72 -1.39
N THR A 46 11.58 20.55 -1.17
CA THR A 46 11.52 21.95 -1.55
C THR A 46 11.85 22.15 -3.03
N GLU A 47 11.49 23.29 -3.59
CA GLU A 47 11.85 23.67 -4.96
C GLU A 47 13.37 23.63 -5.19
N LYS A 48 14.16 24.02 -4.18
CA LYS A 48 15.63 23.94 -4.24
C LYS A 48 16.12 22.50 -4.37
N ASP A 49 15.48 21.56 -3.68
CA ASP A 49 15.82 20.14 -3.77
C ASP A 49 15.48 19.58 -5.15
N ALA A 50 14.36 20.03 -5.75
CA ALA A 50 13.97 19.70 -7.12
C ALA A 50 15.02 20.16 -8.13
N LEU A 51 15.40 21.44 -8.07
CA LEU A 51 16.42 22.01 -8.96
C LEU A 51 17.77 21.30 -8.80
N ARG A 52 18.19 21.04 -7.56
CA ARG A 52 19.43 20.31 -7.28
C ARG A 52 19.40 18.89 -7.81
N TYR A 53 18.26 18.20 -7.69
CA TYR A 53 18.08 16.85 -8.22
C TYR A 53 18.19 16.83 -9.75
N LEU A 54 17.50 17.74 -10.44
CA LEU A 54 17.52 17.84 -11.90
C LEU A 54 18.93 18.16 -12.42
N LEU A 55 19.62 19.13 -11.81
CA LEU A 55 20.98 19.51 -12.19
C LEU A 55 21.95 18.35 -12.00
N ASN A 56 21.89 17.67 -10.85
CA ASN A 56 22.76 16.53 -10.57
C ASN A 56 22.55 15.39 -11.56
N ASN A 57 21.30 15.10 -11.93
CA ASN A 57 21.00 14.06 -12.91
C ASN A 57 21.50 14.43 -14.31
N HIS A 58 21.30 15.68 -14.73
CA HIS A 58 21.81 16.16 -16.02
C HIS A 58 23.34 16.09 -16.10
N ILE A 59 24.04 16.53 -15.05
CA ILE A 59 25.50 16.48 -14.96
C ILE A 59 26.01 15.04 -14.96
N LYS A 60 25.40 14.15 -14.18
CA LYS A 60 25.78 12.73 -14.12
C LYS A 60 25.59 12.03 -15.47
N LYS A 61 24.48 12.27 -16.16
CA LYS A 61 24.19 11.72 -17.49
C LYS A 61 25.24 12.14 -18.53
N ASN A 62 25.68 13.39 -18.47
CA ASN A 62 26.72 13.90 -19.38
C ASN A 62 28.12 13.35 -19.04
N ARG A 63 28.37 12.99 -17.78
CA ARG A 63 29.62 12.35 -17.35
C ARG A 63 29.71 10.92 -17.88
N THR A 64 28.64 10.13 -17.75
CA THR A 64 28.61 8.73 -18.25
C THR A 64 28.71 8.64 -19.77
N ASN A 65 28.17 9.62 -20.50
CA ASN A 65 28.25 9.64 -21.96
C ASN A 65 29.65 10.03 -22.49
N ARG A 66 30.49 10.64 -21.65
CA ARG A 66 31.88 10.98 -21.98
C ARG A 66 32.87 9.86 -21.68
N THR A 67 32.55 8.98 -20.72
CA THR A 67 33.40 7.84 -20.36
C THR A 67 33.15 6.62 -21.24
N ASN A 68 32.01 6.56 -21.93
CA ASN A 68 31.62 5.44 -22.79
C ASN A 68 31.82 5.76 -24.29
N LYS A 69 32.65 6.75 -24.63
CA LYS A 69 32.99 7.14 -26.01
C LYS A 69 34.48 6.98 -26.24
#